data_AF-A0A2V6KKK4-F1
#
_entry.id   AF-A0A2V6KKK4-F1
#
_cell.length_a   1.000
_cell.length_b   1.000
_cell.length_c   1.000
_cell.angle_alpha   90.00
_cell.angle_beta   90.00
_cell.angle_gamma   90.00
#
_symmetry.space_group_name_H-M   'P 1'
#
loop_
_entity.id
_entity.type
_entity.pdbx_description
1 polymer ?
#
loop_
_entity_poly.entity_id
_entity_poly.type
_entity_poly.pdbx_seq_one_letter_code
_entity_poly.pdbx_strand_id
1 'polypeptide(L)'
;MKRSEHLRVSEPPPKPLMVWDGECHFCRLWIERWREITHGEVEYATYQQVAEKFPEISRTEFQRAVAFIDREGKVCFAAEAVYRSLRSRSSRKWLAWSYDHVPSFAPISESVYKFVAGHRDFGSSITRLLWGDDVRPPTYFVARRWFLRALGLTYLIAFVSLWMQIDGLIGSNGVTPVSA
;
A
#
# COMPACT_ATOMS: atom_id res chain seq x y z
N MET A 1 -18.57 7.30 16.75
CA MET A 1 -17.87 7.41 18.04
C MET A 1 -16.66 8.34 17.84
N LYS A 2 -16.84 9.64 18.13
CA LYS A 2 -15.80 10.67 18.05
C LYS A 2 -14.78 10.40 19.17
N ARG A 3 -13.56 9.99 18.85
CA ARG A 3 -12.46 9.95 19.84
C ARG A 3 -11.15 10.34 19.16
N SER A 4 -11.17 11.54 18.61
CA SER A 4 -10.01 12.27 18.11
C SER A 4 -9.96 13.60 18.86
N GLU A 5 -10.09 13.58 20.20
CA GLU A 5 -9.66 14.72 20.99
C GLU A 5 -8.13 14.72 20.96
N HIS A 6 -7.62 15.39 19.92
CA HIS A 6 -6.31 16.04 19.81
C HIS A 6 -5.26 15.64 20.85
N LEU A 7 -4.87 14.36 20.88
CA LEU A 7 -3.72 13.95 21.67
C LEU A 7 -2.51 14.67 21.07
N ARG A 8 -1.76 15.36 21.92
CA ARG A 8 -0.59 16.14 21.52
C ARG A 8 0.56 15.76 22.43
N VAL A 9 1.70 15.43 21.85
CA VAL A 9 2.93 15.18 22.60
C VAL A 9 3.59 16.49 22.98
N SER A 10 4.20 16.52 24.16
CA SER A 10 4.86 17.72 24.69
C SER A 10 6.18 18.02 23.95
N GLU A 11 6.87 16.96 23.51
CA GLU A 11 8.13 17.06 22.77
C GLU A 11 7.94 16.53 21.33
N PRO A 12 7.64 17.41 20.35
CA PRO A 12 7.38 16.96 18.99
C PRO A 12 8.67 16.46 18.32
N PRO A 13 8.60 15.39 17.50
CA PRO A 13 9.75 14.90 16.78
C PRO A 13 10.17 15.89 15.67
N PRO A 14 11.47 15.98 15.34
CA PRO A 14 11.97 16.90 14.30
C PRO A 14 11.49 16.53 12.90
N LYS A 15 11.11 15.26 12.70
CA LYS A 15 10.44 14.74 11.49
C LYS A 15 9.14 14.05 11.88
N PRO A 16 8.13 14.03 11.00
CA PRO A 16 6.92 13.27 11.26
C PRO A 16 7.26 11.81 11.52
N LEU A 17 6.72 11.25 12.60
CA LEU A 17 7.07 9.93 13.10
C LEU A 17 5.84 9.02 13.05
N MET A 18 5.99 7.87 12.41
CA MET A 18 5.00 6.80 12.45
C MET A 18 5.46 5.70 13.40
N VAL A 19 4.64 5.44 14.41
CA VAL A 19 4.88 4.45 15.46
C VAL A 19 3.96 3.24 15.25
N TRP A 20 4.50 2.04 15.41
CA TRP A 20 3.76 0.79 15.24
C TRP A 20 4.17 -0.29 16.26
N ASP A 21 3.41 -1.38 16.31
CA ASP A 21 3.50 -2.45 17.32
C ASP A 21 4.85 -3.23 17.31
N GLY A 22 5.60 -3.23 16.22
CA GLY A 22 6.85 -4.00 16.11
C GLY A 22 6.66 -5.51 15.88
N GLU A 23 5.66 -6.12 16.52
CA GLU A 23 5.42 -7.57 16.52
C GLU A 23 4.48 -8.05 15.39
N CYS A 24 3.66 -7.15 14.85
CA CYS A 24 2.69 -7.47 13.80
C CYS A 24 3.39 -7.62 12.42
N HIS A 25 3.55 -8.85 11.93
CA HIS A 25 4.17 -9.14 10.63
C HIS A 25 3.47 -8.40 9.46
N PHE A 26 2.15 -8.41 9.43
CA PHE A 26 1.37 -7.65 8.44
C PHE A 26 1.69 -6.15 8.47
N CYS A 27 1.73 -5.58 9.68
CA CYS A 27 1.99 -4.16 9.89
C CYS A 27 3.40 -3.80 9.41
N ARG A 28 4.39 -4.66 9.69
CA ARG A 28 5.77 -4.49 9.23
C ARG A 28 5.86 -4.33 7.71
N LEU A 29 5.16 -5.18 6.96
CA LEU A 29 5.18 -5.16 5.49
C LEU A 29 4.62 -3.84 4.93
N TRP A 30 3.50 -3.36 5.48
CA TRP A 30 2.94 -2.06 5.08
C TRP A 30 3.83 -0.89 5.48
N ILE A 31 4.46 -0.95 6.65
CA ILE A 31 5.42 0.06 7.11
C ILE A 31 6.63 0.15 6.16
N GLU A 32 7.19 -0.99 5.74
CA GLU A 32 8.29 -1.01 4.76
C GLU A 32 7.87 -0.40 3.42
N ARG A 33 6.67 -0.72 2.94
CA ARG A 33 6.12 -0.13 1.71
C ARG A 33 5.87 1.37 1.85
N TRP A 34 5.33 1.82 2.97
CA TRP A 34 5.11 3.25 3.21
C TRP A 34 6.43 3.99 3.34
N ARG A 35 7.46 3.40 3.95
CA ARG A 35 8.81 3.97 4.05
C ARG A 35 9.40 4.28 2.67
N GLU A 36 9.18 3.41 1.69
CA GLU A 36 9.59 3.71 0.32
C GLU A 36 8.74 4.80 -0.34
N ILE A 37 7.43 4.77 -0.11
CA ILE A 37 6.51 5.76 -0.69
C ILE A 37 6.78 7.17 -0.14
N THR A 38 7.13 7.30 1.13
CA THR A 38 7.40 8.58 1.79
C THR A 38 8.83 9.08 1.55
N HIS A 39 9.71 8.29 0.94
CA HIS A 39 11.09 8.68 0.57
C HIS A 39 11.88 9.35 1.71
N GLY A 40 11.65 8.94 2.96
CA GLY A 40 12.35 9.49 4.13
C GLY A 40 11.81 10.81 4.67
N GLU A 41 10.67 11.29 4.15
CA GLU A 41 9.92 12.42 4.73
C GLU A 41 9.22 12.06 6.06
N VAL A 42 9.01 10.76 6.30
CA VAL A 42 8.43 10.22 7.53
C VAL A 42 9.40 9.22 8.12
N GLU A 43 9.66 9.34 9.42
CA GLU A 43 10.46 8.39 10.19
C GLU A 43 9.54 7.28 10.73
N TYR A 44 10.06 6.06 10.85
CA TYR A 44 9.30 4.90 11.31
C TYR A 44 10.02 4.24 12.47
N ALA A 45 9.35 4.11 13.62
CA ALA A 45 9.90 3.49 14.81
C ALA A 45 8.88 2.54 15.46
N THR A 46 9.34 1.57 16.24
CA THR A 46 8.44 0.73 17.01
C THR A 46 8.11 1.38 18.35
N TYR A 47 6.93 1.10 18.93
CA TYR A 47 6.58 1.70 20.23
C TYR A 47 7.56 1.28 21.34
N GLN A 48 8.17 0.09 21.26
CA GLN A 48 9.19 -0.34 22.22
C GLN A 48 10.37 0.63 22.30
N GLN A 49 10.70 1.32 21.19
CA GLN A 49 11.81 2.27 21.11
C GLN A 49 11.43 3.69 21.55
N VAL A 50 10.16 4.07 21.38
CA VAL A 50 9.72 5.47 21.53
C VAL A 50 8.68 5.69 22.61
N ALA A 51 8.12 4.63 23.21
CA ALA A 51 7.08 4.76 24.25
C ALA A 51 7.58 5.53 25.48
N GLU A 52 8.87 5.47 25.80
CA GLU A 52 9.45 6.26 26.89
C GLU A 52 9.56 7.75 26.56
N LYS A 53 9.71 8.08 25.27
CA LYS A 53 9.77 9.48 24.79
C LYS A 53 8.39 10.14 24.70
N PHE A 54 7.34 9.34 24.58
CA PHE A 54 5.96 9.81 24.42
C PHE A 54 5.05 9.19 25.48
N PRO A 55 5.24 9.50 26.77
CA PRO A 55 4.45 8.94 27.86
C PRO A 55 2.97 9.33 27.79
N GLU A 56 2.61 10.36 27.02
CA GLU A 56 1.23 10.80 26.81
C GLU A 56 0.40 9.78 26.02
N ILE A 57 1.05 8.91 25.24
CA ILE A 57 0.38 7.86 24.46
C ILE A 57 0.49 6.55 25.23
N SER A 58 -0.66 5.95 25.54
CA SER A 58 -0.65 4.69 26.27
C SER A 58 -0.10 3.54 25.42
N ARG A 59 0.60 2.60 26.06
CA ARG A 59 1.12 1.39 25.38
C ARG A 59 0.01 0.59 24.70
N THR A 60 -1.19 0.58 25.29
CA THR A 60 -2.37 -0.09 24.73
C THR A 60 -2.85 0.57 23.44
N GLU A 61 -2.71 1.90 23.30
CA GLU A 61 -3.03 2.61 22.05
C GLU A 61 -2.04 2.26 20.94
N PHE A 62 -0.74 2.22 21.24
CA PHE A 62 0.29 1.79 20.28
C PHE A 62 0.13 0.34 19.83
N GLN A 63 -0.25 -0.54 20.75
CA GLN A 63 -0.55 -1.94 20.40
C GLN A 63 -1.82 -2.03 19.55
N ARG A 64 -2.82 -1.20 19.82
CA ARG A 64 -4.12 -1.27 19.14
C ARG A 64 -4.05 -0.84 17.67
N ALA A 65 -3.29 0.20 17.37
CA ALA A 65 -3.21 0.76 16.01
C ALA A 65 -1.89 1.49 15.78
N VAL A 66 -1.52 1.67 14.51
CA VAL A 66 -0.42 2.57 14.16
C VAL A 66 -0.74 4.00 14.58
N ALA A 67 0.26 4.71 15.07
CA ALA A 67 0.18 6.11 15.45
C ALA A 67 1.05 6.95 14.52
N PHE A 68 0.61 8.18 14.23
CA PHE A 68 1.37 9.17 13.48
C PHE A 68 1.46 10.45 14.30
N ILE A 69 2.68 10.92 14.51
CA ILE A 69 3.01 12.14 15.25
C ILE A 69 3.56 13.14 14.24
N ASP A 70 2.87 14.27 14.08
CA ASP A 70 3.32 15.34 13.19
C ASP A 70 4.42 16.21 13.84
N ARG A 71 5.07 17.07 13.06
CA ARG A 71 6.07 18.05 13.53
C ARG A 71 5.50 19.04 14.56
N GLU A 72 4.19 19.22 14.56
CA GLU A 72 3.48 20.06 15.54
C GLU A 72 3.15 19.31 16.84
N GLY A 73 3.45 18.01 16.90
CA GLY A 73 3.16 17.13 18.04
C GLY A 73 1.75 16.54 18.03
N LYS A 74 0.93 16.81 17.02
CA LYS A 74 -0.41 16.24 16.91
C LYS A 74 -0.34 14.75 16.60
N VAL A 75 -1.07 13.95 17.38
CA VAL A 75 -1.13 12.50 17.23
C VAL A 75 -2.42 12.10 16.52
N CYS A 76 -2.29 11.21 15.55
CA CYS A 76 -3.38 10.52 14.87
C CYS A 76 -3.16 9.02 14.94
N PHE A 77 -4.23 8.24 14.86
CA PHE A 77 -4.18 6.78 14.94
C PHE A 77 -4.83 6.12 13.73
N ALA A 78 -4.60 4.82 13.55
CA ALA A 78 -5.33 3.97 12.60
C ALA A 78 -5.27 4.47 11.15
N ALA A 79 -6.39 4.48 10.42
CA ALA A 79 -6.39 4.87 9.01
C ALA A 79 -6.04 6.36 8.86
N GLU A 80 -6.49 7.21 9.78
CA GLU A 80 -6.10 8.63 9.83
C GLU A 80 -4.57 8.80 9.85
N ALA A 81 -3.85 8.02 10.65
CA ALA A 81 -2.39 8.03 10.72
C ALA A 81 -1.74 7.72 9.36
N VAL A 82 -2.28 6.72 8.64
CA VAL A 82 -1.80 6.34 7.30
C VAL A 82 -2.01 7.47 6.31
N TYR A 83 -3.22 8.00 6.20
CA TYR A 83 -3.53 9.07 5.24
C TYR A 83 -2.76 10.37 5.55
N ARG A 84 -2.59 10.71 6.82
CA ARG A 84 -1.78 11.86 7.26
C ARG A 84 -0.31 11.68 6.92
N SER A 85 0.26 10.48 7.14
CA SER A 85 1.65 10.20 6.77
C SER A 85 1.89 10.38 5.26
N LEU A 86 0.92 10.02 4.41
CA LEU A 86 0.99 10.17 2.96
C LEU A 86 0.82 11.61 2.46
N ARG A 87 0.28 12.51 3.29
CA ARG A 87 0.15 13.95 2.98
C ARG A 87 1.51 14.64 2.87
N SER A 88 2.54 14.12 3.53
CA SER A 88 3.93 14.61 3.43
C SER A 88 4.44 14.64 1.98
N ARG A 89 3.88 13.78 1.10
CA ARG A 89 4.21 13.75 -0.33
C ARG A 89 3.21 14.57 -1.16
N SER A 90 3.72 15.57 -1.89
CA SER A 90 2.91 16.43 -2.76
C SER A 90 2.05 15.65 -3.78
N SER A 91 2.59 14.57 -4.34
CA SER A 91 1.88 13.76 -5.36
C SER A 91 0.73 12.88 -4.82
N ARG A 92 0.54 12.81 -3.50
CA ARG A 92 -0.52 12.00 -2.86
C ARG A 92 -1.42 12.80 -1.92
N LYS A 93 -1.34 14.13 -1.96
CA LYS A 93 -2.23 15.05 -1.25
C LYS A 93 -3.72 14.76 -1.51
N TRP A 94 -4.07 14.26 -2.69
CA TRP A 94 -5.45 13.88 -3.02
C TRP A 94 -6.02 12.77 -2.11
N LEU A 95 -5.19 11.82 -1.64
CA LEU A 95 -5.66 10.75 -0.74
C LEU A 95 -5.98 11.27 0.67
N ALA A 96 -5.17 12.23 1.16
CA ALA A 96 -5.47 12.91 2.41
C ALA A 96 -6.71 13.82 2.25
N TRP A 97 -6.82 14.50 1.10
CA TRP A 97 -7.99 15.30 0.76
C TRP A 97 -9.28 14.47 0.70
N SER A 98 -9.25 13.28 0.10
CA SER A 98 -10.41 12.39 0.04
C SER A 98 -10.84 11.90 1.43
N TYR A 99 -9.89 11.73 2.35
CA TYR A 99 -10.20 11.40 3.74
C TYR A 99 -10.98 12.51 4.45
N ASP A 100 -10.61 13.77 4.21
CA ASP A 100 -11.23 14.92 4.85
C ASP A 100 -12.55 15.38 4.16
N HIS A 101 -12.68 15.19 2.84
CA HIS A 101 -13.78 15.78 2.05
C HIS A 101 -14.86 14.80 1.62
N VAL A 102 -14.62 13.47 1.66
CA VAL A 102 -15.62 12.47 1.26
C VAL A 102 -16.31 11.92 2.52
N PRO A 103 -17.60 12.21 2.75
CA PRO A 103 -18.29 11.94 4.01
C PRO A 103 -18.25 10.47 4.47
N SER A 104 -18.23 9.55 3.51
CA SER A 104 -18.25 8.10 3.78
C SER A 104 -16.86 7.46 3.78
N PHE A 105 -15.82 8.15 3.31
CA PHE A 105 -14.51 7.53 3.11
C PHE A 105 -13.76 7.29 4.43
N ALA A 106 -13.79 8.26 5.34
CA ALA A 106 -13.21 8.11 6.68
C ALA A 106 -13.83 6.94 7.46
N PRO A 107 -15.17 6.82 7.64
CA PRO A 107 -15.74 5.71 8.40
C PRO A 107 -15.55 4.35 7.73
N ILE A 108 -15.57 4.27 6.39
CA ILE A 108 -15.31 3.01 5.66
C ILE A 108 -13.86 2.58 5.86
N SER A 109 -12.89 3.47 5.62
CA SER A 109 -11.47 3.14 5.74
C SER A 109 -11.07 2.77 7.17
N GLU A 110 -11.60 3.46 8.17
CA GLU A 110 -11.44 3.11 9.58
C GLU A 110 -12.07 1.75 9.92
N SER A 111 -13.22 1.41 9.33
CA SER A 111 -13.87 0.11 9.56
C SER A 111 -13.08 -1.04 8.93
N VAL A 112 -12.58 -0.85 7.70
CA VAL A 112 -11.69 -1.81 7.03
C VAL A 112 -10.40 -1.96 7.83
N TYR A 113 -9.80 -0.86 8.29
CA TYR A 113 -8.59 -0.90 9.11
C TYR A 113 -8.84 -1.68 10.41
N LYS A 114 -9.93 -1.42 11.12
CA LYS A 114 -10.29 -2.15 12.35
C LYS A 114 -10.53 -3.62 12.12
N PHE A 115 -11.15 -4.00 11.01
CA PHE A 115 -11.36 -5.39 10.64
C PHE A 115 -10.02 -6.11 10.42
N VAL A 116 -9.11 -5.49 9.67
CA VAL A 116 -7.77 -6.01 9.40
C VAL A 116 -6.90 -6.05 10.67
N ALA A 117 -6.92 -5.00 11.49
CA ALA A 117 -6.16 -4.92 12.74
C ALA A 117 -6.71 -5.85 13.84
N GLY A 118 -8.03 -6.12 13.82
CA GLY A 118 -8.69 -7.03 14.75
C GLY A 118 -8.48 -8.51 14.41
N HIS A 119 -8.25 -8.84 13.13
CA HIS A 119 -7.91 -10.18 12.67
C HIS A 119 -6.40 -10.34 12.46
N ARG A 120 -5.60 -10.20 13.53
CA ARG A 120 -4.12 -10.27 13.49
C ARG A 120 -3.59 -11.55 12.82
N ASP A 121 -4.28 -12.68 12.95
CA ASP A 121 -3.91 -13.95 12.30
C ASP A 121 -4.40 -14.06 10.84
N PHE A 122 -5.58 -13.52 10.51
CA PHE A 122 -6.17 -13.60 9.16
C PHE A 122 -5.46 -12.67 8.16
N GLY A 123 -4.92 -11.55 8.65
CA GLY A 123 -4.10 -10.63 7.86
C GLY A 123 -2.87 -11.33 7.28
N SER A 124 -2.24 -12.24 8.02
CA SER A 124 -1.11 -13.03 7.51
C SER A 124 -1.51 -13.93 6.33
N SER A 125 -2.67 -14.57 6.42
CA SER A 125 -3.19 -15.49 5.40
C SER A 125 -3.64 -14.77 4.13
N ILE A 126 -4.37 -13.65 4.24
CA ILE A 126 -4.78 -12.86 3.07
C ILE A 126 -3.58 -12.23 2.37
N THR A 127 -2.57 -11.80 3.12
CA THR A 127 -1.39 -11.15 2.52
C THR A 127 -0.46 -12.16 1.89
N ARG A 128 -0.32 -13.37 2.46
CA ARG A 128 0.32 -14.50 1.77
C ARG A 128 -0.42 -14.89 0.50
N LEU A 129 -1.76 -14.91 0.54
CA LEU A 129 -2.59 -15.27 -0.60
C LEU A 129 -2.54 -14.22 -1.74
N LEU A 130 -2.50 -12.93 -1.40
CA LEU A 130 -2.50 -11.85 -2.39
C LEU A 130 -1.09 -11.38 -2.82
N TRP A 131 -0.06 -11.58 -1.98
CA TRP A 131 1.30 -11.03 -2.18
C TRP A 131 2.46 -12.03 -1.98
N GLY A 132 2.25 -13.24 -1.46
CA GLY A 132 3.31 -14.22 -1.19
C GLY A 132 4.03 -14.05 0.16
N ASP A 133 5.04 -14.90 0.44
CA ASP A 133 5.80 -14.91 1.71
C ASP A 133 6.79 -13.74 1.89
N ASP A 134 7.09 -12.97 0.83
CA ASP A 134 8.01 -11.83 0.90
C ASP A 134 7.33 -10.58 0.31
N VAL A 135 6.87 -9.70 1.20
CA VAL A 135 6.22 -8.41 0.85
C VAL A 135 7.19 -7.25 1.07
N ARG A 136 8.49 -7.52 0.91
CA ARG A 136 9.42 -6.49 0.46
C ARG A 136 8.99 -6.04 -0.94
N PRO A 137 9.20 -4.77 -1.31
CA PRO A 137 8.75 -4.26 -2.60
C PRO A 137 9.41 -5.12 -3.67
N PRO A 138 8.63 -5.83 -4.49
CA PRO A 138 9.23 -6.71 -5.47
C PRO A 138 9.98 -5.82 -6.46
N THR A 139 11.31 -5.94 -6.49
CA THR A 139 12.23 -5.38 -7.50
C THR A 139 11.78 -5.71 -8.94
N TYR A 140 10.84 -6.64 -9.06
CA TYR A 140 10.17 -7.10 -10.27
C TYR A 140 9.21 -6.09 -10.92
N PHE A 141 8.95 -4.89 -10.40
CA PHE A 141 8.13 -3.92 -11.16
C PHE A 141 8.74 -3.56 -12.52
N VAL A 142 10.06 -3.42 -12.57
CA VAL A 142 10.81 -3.17 -13.81
C VAL A 142 10.78 -4.41 -14.70
N ALA A 143 11.03 -5.59 -14.13
CA ALA A 143 10.99 -6.86 -14.85
C ALA A 143 9.60 -7.17 -15.41
N ARG A 144 8.54 -7.05 -14.61
CA ARG A 144 7.12 -7.21 -15.02
C ARG A 144 6.74 -6.23 -16.11
N ARG A 145 7.17 -4.97 -16.02
CA ARG A 145 6.92 -3.97 -17.05
C ARG A 145 7.57 -4.33 -18.38
N TRP A 146 8.81 -4.81 -18.37
CA TRP A 146 9.52 -5.24 -19.59
C TRP A 146 8.99 -6.57 -20.10
N PHE A 147 8.69 -7.52 -19.23
CA PHE A 147 8.11 -8.81 -19.56
C PHE A 147 6.74 -8.66 -20.24
N LEU A 148 5.83 -7.84 -19.69
CA LEU A 148 4.52 -7.60 -20.32
C LEU A 148 4.63 -6.87 -21.66
N ARG A 149 5.64 -5.99 -21.83
CA ARG A 149 5.92 -5.35 -23.12
C ARG A 149 6.49 -6.32 -24.15
N ALA A 150 7.41 -7.18 -23.75
CA ALA A 150 7.96 -8.23 -24.60
C ALA A 150 6.87 -9.22 -25.01
N LEU A 151 6.03 -9.65 -24.07
CA LEU A 151 4.88 -10.51 -24.33
C LEU A 151 3.90 -9.85 -25.31
N GLY A 152 3.56 -8.57 -25.10
CA GLY A 152 2.73 -7.81 -26.03
C GLY A 152 3.33 -7.72 -27.44
N LEU A 153 4.65 -7.51 -27.54
CA LEU A 153 5.36 -7.49 -28.82
C LEU A 153 5.35 -8.85 -29.51
N THR A 154 5.58 -9.95 -28.79
CA THR A 154 5.52 -11.31 -29.36
C THR A 154 4.11 -11.63 -29.88
N TYR A 155 3.08 -11.24 -29.14
CA TYR A 155 1.70 -11.40 -29.59
C TYR A 155 1.42 -10.55 -30.83
N LEU A 156 1.87 -9.28 -30.85
CA LEU A 156 1.70 -8.41 -32.01
C LEU A 156 2.36 -9.01 -33.26
N ILE A 157 3.59 -9.52 -33.15
CA ILE A 157 4.29 -10.19 -34.24
C ILE A 157 3.50 -11.43 -34.70
N ALA A 158 3.01 -12.25 -33.77
CA ALA A 158 2.23 -13.43 -34.09
C ALA A 158 0.92 -13.07 -34.82
N PHE A 159 0.21 -12.04 -34.38
CA PHE A 159 -1.03 -11.58 -35.02
C PHE A 159 -0.76 -10.98 -36.42
N VAL A 160 0.29 -10.20 -36.60
CA VAL A 160 0.67 -9.65 -37.91
C VAL A 160 1.12 -10.77 -38.86
N SER A 161 1.87 -11.75 -38.36
CA SER A 161 2.25 -12.93 -39.13
C SER A 161 1.02 -13.73 -39.56
N LEU A 162 0.09 -13.96 -38.64
CA LEU A 162 -1.17 -14.65 -38.94
C LEU A 162 -2.03 -13.84 -39.92
N TRP A 163 -2.08 -12.52 -39.79
CA TRP A 163 -2.85 -11.65 -40.69
C TRP A 163 -2.38 -11.78 -42.14
N MET A 164 -1.06 -11.75 -42.37
CA MET A 164 -0.53 -11.98 -43.72
C MET A 164 -0.77 -13.41 -44.23
N GLN A 165 -0.84 -14.40 -43.32
CA GLN A 165 -1.11 -15.80 -43.69
C GLN A 165 -2.60 -16.05 -43.96
N ILE A 166 -3.51 -15.35 -43.28
CA ILE A 166 -4.95 -15.59 -43.37
C ILE A 166 -5.50 -15.28 -44.76
N ASP A 167 -4.94 -14.26 -45.42
CA ASP A 167 -5.29 -13.90 -46.81
C ASP A 167 -4.87 -15.01 -47.79
N GLY A 168 -3.78 -15.72 -47.52
CA GLY A 168 -3.31 -16.87 -48.31
C GLY A 168 -4.01 -18.20 -47.97
N LEU A 169 -4.60 -18.31 -46.78
CA LEU A 169 -5.22 -19.54 -46.29
C LEU A 169 -6.75 -19.58 -46.49
N ILE A 170 -7.42 -18.43 -46.41
CA ILE A 170 -8.90 -18.29 -46.43
C ILE A 170 -9.39 -17.40 -47.60
N GLY A 171 -8.47 -16.86 -48.42
CA GLY A 171 -8.81 -16.08 -49.62
C GLY A 171 -9.40 -16.92 -50.76
N SER A 172 -9.88 -16.26 -51.81
CA SER A 172 -10.48 -16.88 -53.00
C SER A 172 -9.56 -17.84 -53.78
N ASN A 173 -8.26 -17.83 -53.50
CA ASN A 173 -7.24 -18.77 -53.99
C ASN A 173 -6.62 -19.62 -52.86
N GLY A 174 -7.34 -19.82 -51.76
CA GLY A 174 -6.86 -20.57 -50.59
C GLY A 174 -6.47 -22.00 -50.93
N VAL A 175 -5.43 -22.51 -50.27
CA VAL A 175 -4.87 -23.85 -50.52
C VAL A 175 -5.92 -24.90 -50.17
N THR A 176 -6.54 -25.52 -51.19
CA THR A 176 -7.46 -26.65 -50.97
C THR A 176 -6.67 -27.86 -50.46
N PRO A 177 -7.24 -28.65 -49.53
CA PRO A 177 -6.57 -29.86 -49.06
C PRO A 177 -6.32 -30.78 -50.27
N VAL A 178 -5.11 -31.34 -50.35
CA VAL A 178 -4.77 -32.39 -51.32
C VAL A 178 -5.75 -33.54 -51.12
N SER A 179 -6.63 -33.73 -52.11
CA SER A 179 -7.54 -34.87 -52.18
C SER A 179 -6.71 -36.14 -52.31
N ALA A 180 -6.85 -37.05 -51.34
CA ALA A 180 -6.32 -38.42 -51.42
C ALA A 180 -7.21 -39.30 -52.32
#